data_AF-A0A839K545-F1
#
_entry.id   AF-A0A839K545-F1
#
_cell.length_a   1.000
_cell.length_b   1.000
_cell.length_c   1.000
_cell.angle_alpha   90.00
_cell.angle_beta   90.00
_cell.angle_gamma   90.00
#
_symmetry.space_group_name_H-M   'P 1'
#
loop_
_entity.id
_entity.type
_entity.pdbx_description
1 polymer ?
#
loop_
_entity_poly.entity_id
_entity_poly.type
_entity_poly.pdbx_seq_one_letter_code
_entity_poly.pdbx_strand_id
1 'polypeptide(L)'
;MYLGYLASGSGAVTASSICNGLNKIFDSLRNGNTLDQAIAANTPFANATALQNVFSSPTNELVAFVRSLAAANGAGSAIAPSLSTKGTDILENSTTGLKTMFVVTDVPDVTPPGGGSTPVNLNQISLQIGANSNQSLQFQLYDISTGILGLDTVTVIDHLSASNGIHAYDEALNRISGVRSAYGAVQNRLEHAIANAENTAENLQAAETRIRDVDMAKEMVEYSISNILLQAGQAMMTQANQSRQGILSLLQ
;
A
#
# COMPACT_ATOMS: atom_id res chain seq x y z
N MET A 1 -23.98 26.99 -3.38
CA MET A 1 -23.83 25.71 -4.09
C MET A 1 -24.45 24.55 -3.32
N TYR A 2 -24.08 24.31 -2.06
CA TYR A 2 -24.71 23.26 -1.22
C TYR A 2 -26.23 23.39 -1.13
N LEU A 3 -26.75 24.61 -0.94
CA LEU A 3 -28.19 24.86 -0.93
C LEU A 3 -28.89 24.46 -2.25
N GLY A 4 -28.25 24.73 -3.39
CA GLY A 4 -28.74 24.30 -4.71
C GLY A 4 -28.70 22.79 -4.88
N TYR A 5 -27.67 22.12 -4.35
CA TYR A 5 -27.59 20.66 -4.34
C TYR A 5 -28.76 20.04 -3.57
N LEU A 6 -29.06 20.52 -2.36
CA LEU A 6 -30.19 20.01 -1.57
C LEU A 6 -31.52 20.28 -2.27
N ALA A 7 -31.69 21.45 -2.88
CA ALA A 7 -32.91 21.78 -3.63
C ALA A 7 -33.13 20.96 -4.91
N SER A 8 -32.09 20.25 -5.36
CA SER A 8 -32.18 19.29 -6.46
C SER A 8 -32.48 17.86 -6.02
N GLY A 9 -32.59 17.59 -4.71
CA GLY A 9 -32.93 16.27 -4.16
C GLY A 9 -31.73 15.37 -3.82
N SER A 10 -30.55 15.95 -3.55
CA SER A 10 -29.35 15.25 -3.07
C SER A 10 -28.83 14.12 -3.99
N GLY A 11 -29.02 14.24 -5.30
CA GLY A 11 -28.54 13.29 -6.31
C GLY A 11 -27.03 13.39 -6.60
N ALA A 12 -26.65 13.27 -7.88
CA ALA A 12 -25.27 13.48 -8.30
C ALA A 12 -24.88 14.97 -8.20
N VAL A 13 -23.70 15.27 -7.64
CA VAL A 13 -23.16 16.63 -7.54
C VAL A 13 -22.57 17.03 -8.89
N THR A 14 -23.37 17.73 -9.70
CA THR A 14 -22.99 18.22 -11.03
C THR A 14 -23.34 19.70 -11.14
N ALA A 15 -22.69 20.42 -12.05
CA ALA A 15 -23.03 21.83 -12.31
C ALA A 15 -24.52 21.98 -12.70
N SER A 16 -25.06 21.03 -13.48
CA SER A 16 -26.47 21.03 -13.89
C SER A 16 -27.43 20.85 -12.72
N SER A 17 -27.17 19.90 -11.81
CA SER A 17 -28.04 19.70 -10.64
C SER A 17 -28.01 20.89 -9.68
N ILE A 18 -26.84 21.49 -9.46
CA ILE A 18 -26.70 22.70 -8.63
C ILE A 18 -27.45 23.89 -9.26
N CYS A 19 -27.31 24.11 -10.57
CA CYS A 19 -28.02 25.21 -11.26
C CYS A 19 -29.54 25.02 -11.22
N ASN A 20 -30.03 23.81 -11.48
CA ASN A 20 -31.47 23.51 -11.45
C ASN A 20 -32.06 23.71 -10.05
N GLY A 21 -31.36 23.31 -8.99
CA GLY A 21 -31.81 23.55 -7.62
C GLY A 21 -31.76 25.02 -7.20
N LEU A 22 -30.74 25.77 -7.65
CA LEU A 22 -30.68 27.21 -7.42
C LEU A 22 -31.82 27.95 -8.15
N ASN A 23 -32.15 27.56 -9.38
CA ASN A 23 -33.26 28.18 -10.13
C ASN A 23 -34.59 28.04 -9.40
N LYS A 24 -34.90 26.88 -8.80
CA LYS A 24 -36.11 26.69 -7.98
C LYS A 24 -36.19 27.65 -6.79
N ILE A 25 -35.05 27.92 -6.16
CA ILE A 25 -34.96 28.85 -5.02
C ILE A 25 -35.13 30.30 -5.51
N PHE A 26 -34.47 30.66 -6.61
CA PHE A 26 -34.60 31.99 -7.20
C PHE A 26 -36.00 32.27 -7.74
N ASP A 27 -36.69 31.28 -8.31
CA ASP A 27 -38.09 31.40 -8.71
C ASP A 27 -39.01 31.57 -7.50
N SER A 28 -38.74 30.86 -6.39
CA SER A 28 -39.48 31.00 -5.14
C SER A 28 -39.31 32.39 -4.51
N LEU A 29 -38.12 32.98 -4.61
CA LEU A 29 -37.83 34.35 -4.18
C LEU A 29 -38.48 35.39 -5.09
N ARG A 30 -38.46 35.17 -6.40
CA ARG A 30 -39.11 36.04 -7.40
C ARG A 30 -40.63 36.09 -7.22
N ASN A 31 -41.23 35.01 -6.71
CA ASN A 31 -42.65 34.94 -6.39
C ASN A 31 -43.03 35.58 -5.03
N GLY A 32 -42.10 36.29 -4.37
CA GLY A 32 -42.38 37.11 -3.20
C GLY A 32 -42.19 36.44 -1.83
N ASN A 33 -41.68 35.20 -1.78
CA ASN A 33 -41.36 34.52 -0.53
C ASN A 33 -40.06 35.08 0.08
N THR A 34 -39.99 35.12 1.42
CA THR A 34 -38.73 35.45 2.10
C THR A 34 -37.71 34.31 1.91
N LEU A 35 -36.42 34.61 2.08
CA LEU A 35 -35.35 33.62 1.92
C LEU A 35 -35.56 32.37 2.80
N ASP A 36 -36.08 32.55 4.01
CA ASP A 36 -36.40 31.44 4.91
C ASP A 36 -37.52 30.54 4.36
N GLN A 37 -38.55 31.13 3.76
CA GLN A 37 -39.65 30.39 3.14
C GLN A 37 -39.20 29.67 1.86
N ALA A 38 -38.30 30.29 1.08
CA ALA A 38 -37.74 29.67 -0.12
C ALA A 38 -36.83 28.47 0.22
N ILE A 39 -36.09 28.54 1.33
CA ILE A 39 -35.24 27.45 1.83
C ILE A 39 -36.11 26.31 2.40
N ALA A 40 -37.13 26.62 3.22
CA ALA A 40 -38.01 25.63 3.83
C ALA A 40 -38.86 24.85 2.81
N ALA A 41 -39.25 25.47 1.70
CA ALA A 41 -40.07 24.82 0.68
C ALA A 41 -39.27 23.89 -0.24
N ASN A 42 -37.96 24.14 -0.41
CA ASN A 42 -37.14 23.45 -1.41
C ASN A 42 -36.00 22.62 -0.81
N THR A 43 -35.70 22.74 0.48
CA THR A 43 -34.63 21.96 1.14
C THR A 43 -35.13 21.36 2.45
N PRO A 44 -34.49 20.30 2.97
CA PRO A 44 -34.87 19.71 4.26
C PRO A 44 -34.60 20.60 5.49
N PHE A 45 -34.13 21.84 5.31
CA PHE A 45 -33.85 22.78 6.39
C PHE A 45 -34.96 23.82 6.54
N ALA A 46 -35.36 24.09 7.79
CA ALA A 46 -36.48 24.97 8.10
C ALA A 46 -36.19 26.49 7.99
N ASN A 47 -34.92 26.91 8.05
CA ASN A 47 -34.53 28.33 7.99
C ASN A 47 -33.05 28.53 7.58
N ALA A 48 -32.68 29.76 7.23
CA ALA A 48 -31.31 30.11 6.85
C ALA A 48 -30.30 29.91 8.01
N THR A 49 -30.74 30.05 9.25
CA THR A 49 -29.90 29.84 10.46
C THR A 49 -29.51 28.37 10.64
N ALA A 50 -30.42 27.43 10.38
CA ALA A 50 -30.14 25.99 10.43
C ALA A 50 -29.13 25.58 9.36
N LEU A 51 -29.21 26.19 8.18
CA LEU A 51 -28.23 25.97 7.12
C LEU A 51 -26.84 26.50 7.51
N GLN A 52 -26.75 27.65 8.19
CA GLN A 52 -25.48 28.17 8.70
C GLN A 52 -24.87 27.24 9.77
N ASN A 53 -25.70 26.69 10.66
CA ASN A 53 -25.24 25.76 11.70
C ASN A 53 -24.64 24.47 11.13
N VAL A 54 -25.07 24.01 9.96
CA VAL A 54 -24.50 22.83 9.28
C VAL A 54 -23.07 23.08 8.79
N PHE A 55 -22.71 24.32 8.44
CA PHE A 55 -21.33 24.67 8.11
C PHE A 55 -20.43 24.79 9.36
N SER A 56 -21.01 25.11 10.53
CA SER A 56 -20.30 25.16 11.80
C SER A 56 -20.21 23.80 12.53
N SER A 57 -21.04 22.83 12.17
CA SER A 57 -21.01 21.45 12.67
C SER A 57 -21.31 20.47 11.53
N PRO A 58 -20.28 19.99 10.81
CA PRO A 58 -20.47 19.30 9.54
C PRO A 58 -21.17 17.95 9.75
N THR A 59 -22.32 17.78 9.12
CA THR A 59 -23.01 16.49 9.00
C THR A 59 -22.37 15.64 7.89
N ASN A 60 -22.59 14.32 7.95
CA ASN A 60 -22.05 13.37 6.96
C ASN A 60 -22.42 13.74 5.50
N GLU A 61 -23.58 14.37 5.28
CA GLU A 61 -24.03 14.79 3.95
C GLU A 61 -23.27 16.00 3.40
N LEU A 62 -22.92 16.98 4.23
CA LEU A 62 -22.09 18.12 3.82
C LEU A 62 -20.69 17.64 3.42
N VAL A 63 -20.13 16.73 4.21
CA VAL A 63 -18.81 16.13 3.92
C VAL A 63 -18.85 15.34 2.62
N ALA A 64 -19.91 14.56 2.35
CA ALA A 64 -20.09 13.86 1.09
C ALA A 64 -20.22 14.83 -0.10
N PHE A 65 -20.99 15.91 0.05
CA PHE A 65 -21.12 16.95 -0.97
C PHE A 65 -19.77 17.60 -1.28
N VAL A 66 -19.03 18.08 -0.26
CA VAL A 66 -17.72 18.72 -0.46
C VAL A 66 -16.72 17.76 -1.12
N ARG A 67 -16.71 16.48 -0.72
CA ARG A 67 -15.86 15.45 -1.36
C ARG A 67 -16.22 15.26 -2.83
N SER A 68 -17.50 15.14 -3.17
CA SER A 68 -17.95 14.98 -4.56
C SER A 68 -17.76 16.24 -5.42
N LEU A 69 -17.81 17.43 -4.81
CA LEU A 69 -17.51 18.69 -5.51
C LEU A 69 -16.01 18.86 -5.78
N ALA A 70 -15.17 18.51 -4.80
CA ALA A 70 -13.71 18.51 -4.97
C ALA A 70 -13.26 17.48 -6.03
N ALA A 71 -13.94 16.32 -6.06
CA ALA A 71 -13.80 15.28 -7.07
C ALA A 71 -14.07 15.76 -8.51
N ALA A 72 -15.12 16.56 -8.71
CA ALA A 72 -15.50 17.05 -10.05
C ALA A 72 -14.51 18.09 -10.64
N ASN A 73 -13.73 18.77 -9.81
CA ASN A 73 -12.83 19.85 -10.23
C ASN A 73 -11.35 19.43 -10.34
N GLY A 74 -11.02 18.14 -10.25
CA GLY A 74 -9.69 17.60 -10.62
C GLY A 74 -8.48 18.12 -9.83
N ALA A 75 -8.65 18.98 -8.82
CA ALA A 75 -7.54 19.63 -8.11
C ALA A 75 -7.05 18.85 -6.87
N GLY A 76 -7.28 17.55 -6.81
CA GLY A 76 -6.85 16.71 -5.69
C GLY A 76 -6.57 15.28 -6.15
N SER A 77 -5.45 15.10 -6.85
CA SER A 77 -4.91 13.80 -7.22
C SER A 77 -4.79 12.89 -5.99
N ALA A 78 -5.63 11.86 -5.93
CA ALA A 78 -5.31 10.59 -5.32
C ALA A 78 -5.47 9.57 -6.43
N ILE A 79 -4.35 8.96 -6.82
CA ILE A 79 -4.19 8.06 -7.95
C ILE A 79 -5.21 6.91 -7.83
N ALA A 80 -6.32 7.01 -8.55
CA ALA A 80 -7.29 5.95 -8.79
C ALA A 80 -7.89 6.17 -10.18
N PRO A 81 -8.01 5.12 -11.03
CA PRO A 81 -8.45 5.27 -12.42
C PRO A 81 -9.95 5.57 -12.57
N SER A 82 -10.75 5.54 -11.49
CA SER A 82 -12.09 6.14 -11.48
C SER A 82 -12.55 6.50 -10.07
N LEU A 83 -13.36 7.56 -9.97
CA LEU A 83 -13.76 8.21 -8.70
C LEU A 83 -15.12 7.72 -8.17
N SER A 84 -15.49 6.47 -8.49
CA SER A 84 -16.71 5.82 -7.98
C SER A 84 -16.47 5.08 -6.65
N THR A 85 -15.21 4.73 -6.36
CA THR A 85 -14.85 4.05 -5.12
C THR A 85 -14.90 5.07 -3.98
N LYS A 86 -16.04 5.07 -3.28
CA LYS A 86 -16.33 5.96 -2.15
C LYS A 86 -15.12 5.99 -1.21
N GLY A 87 -14.71 7.17 -0.75
CA GLY A 87 -13.52 7.37 0.09
C GLY A 87 -13.48 6.58 1.41
N THR A 88 -14.51 5.79 1.72
CA THR A 88 -14.49 4.76 2.75
C THR A 88 -13.54 3.61 2.41
N ASP A 89 -13.29 3.29 1.14
CA ASP A 89 -12.34 2.24 0.76
C ASP A 89 -10.87 2.67 0.88
N ILE A 90 -10.61 3.98 0.81
CA ILE A 90 -9.27 4.57 0.93
C ILE A 90 -8.92 4.81 2.41
N LEU A 91 -9.92 4.98 3.27
CA LEU A 91 -9.78 5.29 4.70
C LEU A 91 -10.76 4.47 5.54
N GLU A 92 -10.87 3.15 5.30
CA GLU A 92 -11.84 2.35 6.05
C GLU A 92 -11.40 2.18 7.50
N ASN A 93 -12.16 2.81 8.37
CA ASN A 93 -12.23 2.56 9.79
C ASN A 93 -12.81 1.14 10.04
N SER A 94 -12.01 0.11 9.79
CA SER A 94 -12.28 -1.24 10.27
C SER A 94 -10.96 -1.90 10.66
N THR A 95 -10.76 -2.07 11.96
CA THR A 95 -9.58 -2.56 12.66
C THR A 95 -9.25 -4.03 12.41
N THR A 96 -9.50 -4.59 11.22
CA THR A 96 -9.27 -6.03 10.99
C THR A 96 -8.79 -6.42 9.59
N GLY A 97 -8.04 -5.53 8.94
CA GLY A 97 -7.26 -5.92 7.77
C GLY A 97 -6.50 -4.73 7.22
N LEU A 98 -5.18 -4.71 7.40
CA LEU A 98 -4.31 -3.84 6.62
C LEU A 98 -4.54 -4.17 5.14
N LYS A 99 -5.41 -3.41 4.46
CA LYS A 99 -5.46 -3.36 3.00
C LYS A 99 -4.07 -2.88 2.60
N THR A 100 -3.24 -3.81 2.13
CA THR A 100 -1.89 -3.53 1.68
C THR A 100 -1.96 -2.40 0.68
N MET A 101 -1.38 -1.26 1.06
CA MET A 101 -1.11 -0.15 0.17
C MET A 101 -0.50 -0.76 -1.10
N PHE A 102 -1.20 -0.68 -2.22
CA PHE A 102 -0.87 -1.36 -3.49
C PHE A 102 -1.39 -2.80 -3.66
N VAL A 103 -2.71 -3.00 -3.61
CA VAL A 103 -3.34 -3.92 -4.58
C VAL A 103 -3.77 -3.05 -5.75
N VAL A 104 -3.02 -3.09 -6.84
CA VAL A 104 -3.55 -2.72 -8.16
C VAL A 104 -4.62 -3.78 -8.46
N THR A 105 -5.86 -3.51 -8.10
CA THR A 105 -7.01 -4.32 -8.56
C THR A 105 -7.35 -4.01 -10.01
N ASP A 106 -6.80 -2.92 -10.56
CA ASP A 106 -6.88 -2.62 -11.99
C ASP A 106 -5.65 -3.20 -12.68
N VAL A 107 -5.64 -4.52 -12.85
CA VAL A 107 -5.03 -5.08 -14.05
C VAL A 107 -5.68 -4.30 -15.20
N PRO A 108 -4.94 -3.52 -16.00
CA PRO A 108 -5.55 -2.73 -17.07
C PRO A 108 -6.40 -3.69 -17.88
N ASP A 109 -7.69 -3.39 -17.99
CA ASP A 109 -8.63 -4.22 -18.74
C ASP A 109 -8.08 -4.39 -20.16
N VAL A 110 -7.51 -5.57 -20.40
CA VAL A 110 -6.97 -5.94 -21.71
C VAL A 110 -8.08 -6.38 -22.65
N THR A 111 -9.37 -6.24 -22.28
CA THR A 111 -10.44 -6.49 -23.25
C THR A 111 -10.24 -5.57 -24.46
N PRO A 112 -10.09 -6.16 -25.66
CA PRO A 112 -10.06 -5.37 -26.88
C PRO A 112 -11.43 -4.69 -27.08
N PRO A 113 -11.49 -3.58 -27.85
CA PRO A 113 -12.75 -2.89 -28.12
C PRO A 113 -13.63 -3.79 -29.00
N GLY A 114 -14.46 -4.60 -28.37
CA GLY A 114 -15.27 -5.63 -29.02
C GLY A 114 -15.46 -6.82 -28.08
N GLY A 115 -16.53 -6.75 -27.28
CA GLY A 115 -16.82 -7.65 -26.16
C GLY A 115 -16.48 -9.12 -26.41
N GLY A 116 -15.46 -9.59 -25.69
CA GLY A 116 -15.05 -10.98 -25.60
C GLY A 116 -14.27 -11.16 -24.30
N SER A 117 -14.98 -11.47 -23.21
CA SER A 117 -14.38 -11.83 -21.94
C SER A 117 -13.75 -13.21 -22.04
N THR A 118 -12.48 -13.29 -22.43
CA THR A 118 -11.65 -14.45 -22.06
C THR A 118 -10.74 -14.02 -20.92
N PRO A 119 -10.93 -14.56 -19.70
CA PRO A 119 -9.97 -14.36 -18.64
C PRO A 119 -8.63 -14.91 -19.11
N VAL A 120 -7.65 -14.02 -19.33
CA VAL A 120 -6.27 -14.43 -19.55
C VAL A 120 -5.89 -15.17 -18.27
N ASN A 121 -5.66 -16.48 -18.36
CA ASN A 121 -4.99 -17.21 -17.29
C ASN A 121 -3.57 -16.66 -17.24
N LEU A 122 -3.38 -15.60 -16.44
CA LEU A 122 -2.06 -15.06 -16.15
C LEU A 122 -1.36 -16.13 -15.33
N ASN A 123 -0.37 -16.79 -15.92
CA ASN A 123 0.57 -17.63 -15.18
C ASN A 123 1.23 -16.75 -14.12
N GLN A 124 0.66 -16.75 -12.91
CA GLN A 124 1.16 -15.99 -11.79
C GLN A 124 2.46 -16.65 -11.32
N ILE A 125 3.54 -15.88 -11.24
CA ILE A 125 4.78 -16.35 -10.65
C ILE A 125 4.79 -15.90 -9.19
N SER A 126 4.96 -16.87 -8.29
CA SER A 126 5.20 -16.65 -6.87
C SER A 126 6.68 -16.84 -6.57
N LEU A 127 7.32 -15.82 -6.00
CA LEU A 127 8.70 -15.88 -5.53
C LEU A 127 8.70 -15.91 -4.01
N GLN A 128 9.48 -16.81 -3.43
CA GLN A 128 9.76 -16.78 -1.99
C GLN A 128 10.84 -15.71 -1.74
N ILE A 129 10.51 -14.69 -0.96
CA ILE A 129 11.38 -13.52 -0.70
C ILE A 129 11.85 -13.44 0.76
N GLY A 130 11.55 -14.45 1.58
CA GLY A 130 11.97 -14.50 2.98
C GLY A 130 12.09 -15.92 3.53
N ALA A 131 12.67 -16.04 4.71
CA ALA A 131 12.96 -17.32 5.35
C ALA A 131 11.73 -18.01 5.97
N ASN A 132 10.63 -17.29 6.19
CA ASN A 132 9.44 -17.81 6.87
C ASN A 132 8.28 -18.09 5.91
N SER A 133 7.36 -18.96 6.33
CA SER A 133 6.10 -19.21 5.62
C SER A 133 5.31 -17.91 5.41
N ASN A 134 4.64 -17.78 4.26
CA ASN A 134 3.87 -16.60 3.84
C ASN A 134 4.69 -15.37 3.43
N GLN A 135 6.03 -15.45 3.37
CA GLN A 135 6.89 -14.40 2.80
C GLN A 135 7.09 -14.61 1.29
N SER A 136 6.00 -14.46 0.54
CA SER A 136 6.01 -14.61 -0.92
C SER A 136 5.61 -13.31 -1.63
N LEU A 137 6.26 -13.05 -2.75
CA LEU A 137 5.91 -12.00 -3.68
C LEU A 137 5.30 -12.64 -4.92
N GLN A 138 4.05 -12.31 -5.21
CA GLN A 138 3.34 -12.81 -6.38
C GLN A 138 3.19 -11.70 -7.40
N PHE A 139 3.51 -11.99 -8.66
CA PHE A 139 3.23 -11.10 -9.77
C PHE A 139 2.75 -11.87 -10.99
N GLN A 140 2.03 -11.17 -11.86
CA GLN A 140 1.44 -11.75 -13.06
C GLN A 140 2.36 -11.55 -14.25
N LEU A 141 2.46 -12.57 -15.12
CA LEU A 141 3.05 -12.42 -16.43
C LEU A 141 1.99 -11.94 -17.41
N TYR A 142 2.23 -10.78 -17.99
CA TYR A 142 1.40 -10.22 -19.05
C TYR A 142 1.88 -10.72 -20.42
N ASP A 143 0.95 -11.20 -21.24
CA ASP A 143 1.19 -11.41 -22.67
C ASP A 143 1.07 -10.06 -23.41
N ILE A 144 2.09 -9.71 -24.19
CA ILE A 144 2.23 -8.45 -24.92
C ILE A 144 2.43 -8.75 -26.43
N SER A 145 1.87 -9.86 -26.91
CA SER A 145 1.90 -10.21 -28.33
C SER A 145 1.10 -9.21 -29.17
N THR A 146 1.48 -9.06 -30.44
CA THR A 146 0.80 -8.16 -31.40
C THR A 146 -0.67 -8.52 -31.61
N GLY A 147 -1.04 -9.79 -31.42
CA GLY A 147 -2.43 -10.26 -31.47
C GLY A 147 -3.27 -9.74 -30.30
N ILE A 148 -2.77 -9.83 -29.07
CA ILE A 148 -3.47 -9.33 -27.86
C ILE A 148 -3.50 -7.79 -27.82
N LEU A 149 -2.48 -7.14 -28.40
CA LEU A 149 -2.43 -5.69 -28.55
C LEU A 149 -3.31 -5.15 -29.71
N GLY A 150 -3.92 -6.02 -30.51
CA GLY A 150 -4.78 -5.61 -31.63
C GLY A 150 -4.04 -4.98 -32.80
N LEU A 151 -2.72 -5.23 -32.92
CA LEU A 151 -1.86 -4.62 -33.94
C LEU A 151 -1.77 -5.43 -35.24
N ASP A 152 -2.27 -6.67 -35.23
CA ASP A 152 -2.17 -7.59 -36.38
C ASP A 152 -2.99 -7.13 -37.61
N THR A 153 -4.09 -6.41 -37.37
CA THR A 153 -4.99 -5.93 -38.43
C THR A 153 -4.74 -4.48 -38.84
N VAL A 154 -3.69 -3.83 -38.32
CA VAL A 154 -3.38 -2.43 -38.63
C VAL A 154 -2.79 -2.33 -40.04
N THR A 155 -3.38 -1.47 -40.87
CA THR A 155 -2.93 -1.24 -42.25
C THR A 155 -2.77 0.26 -42.51
N VAL A 156 -1.84 0.60 -43.41
CA VAL A 156 -1.47 2.00 -43.73
C VAL A 156 -1.74 2.33 -45.21
N ILE A 157 -2.68 1.60 -45.83
CA ILE A 157 -2.97 1.72 -47.27
C ILE A 157 -3.75 3.02 -47.56
N ASP A 158 -4.72 3.34 -46.71
CA ASP A 158 -5.55 4.53 -46.83
C ASP A 158 -5.25 5.53 -45.72
N HIS A 159 -5.49 6.83 -45.98
CA HIS A 159 -5.31 7.89 -44.98
C HIS A 159 -6.13 7.63 -43.69
N LEU A 160 -7.35 7.13 -43.83
CA LEU A 160 -8.20 6.79 -42.68
C LEU A 160 -7.63 5.60 -41.89
N SER A 161 -7.16 4.56 -42.58
CA SER A 161 -6.54 3.38 -41.97
C SER A 161 -5.23 3.73 -41.26
N ALA A 162 -4.43 4.64 -41.83
CA ALA A 162 -3.23 5.16 -41.20
C ALA A 162 -3.54 5.95 -39.91
N SER A 163 -4.56 6.81 -39.91
CA SER A 163 -4.99 7.55 -38.72
C SER A 163 -5.47 6.61 -37.61
N ASN A 164 -6.26 5.59 -37.95
CA ASN A 164 -6.72 4.59 -36.98
C ASN A 164 -5.56 3.71 -36.48
N GLY A 165 -4.59 3.42 -37.34
CA GLY A 165 -3.38 2.69 -36.97
C GLY A 165 -2.56 3.43 -35.91
N ILE A 166 -2.37 4.75 -36.05
CA ILE A 166 -1.68 5.57 -35.04
C ILE A 166 -2.39 5.45 -33.69
N HIS A 167 -3.72 5.57 -33.67
CA HIS A 167 -4.50 5.40 -32.43
C HIS A 167 -4.32 4.00 -31.81
N ALA A 168 -4.35 2.94 -32.62
CA ALA A 168 -4.11 1.58 -32.13
C ALA A 168 -2.70 1.41 -31.54
N TYR A 169 -1.67 2.02 -32.15
CA TYR A 169 -0.31 2.02 -31.60
C TYR A 169 -0.20 2.82 -30.30
N ASP A 170 -0.87 3.97 -30.19
CA ASP A 170 -0.87 4.77 -28.95
C ASP A 170 -1.52 3.98 -27.80
N GLU A 171 -2.63 3.28 -28.06
CA GLU A 171 -3.25 2.40 -27.06
C GLU A 171 -2.33 1.24 -26.66
N ALA A 172 -1.70 0.60 -27.63
CA ALA A 172 -0.74 -0.48 -27.37
C ALA A 172 0.47 0.01 -26.55
N LEU A 173 1.01 1.19 -26.85
CA LEU A 173 2.10 1.80 -26.09
C LEU A 173 1.69 2.15 -24.66
N ASN A 174 0.47 2.64 -24.46
CA ASN A 174 -0.08 2.87 -23.12
C ASN A 174 -0.19 1.56 -22.33
N ARG A 175 -0.67 0.48 -22.95
CA ARG A 175 -0.73 -0.86 -22.32
C ARG A 175 0.65 -1.37 -21.92
N ILE A 176 1.64 -1.29 -22.82
CA ILE A 176 3.03 -1.68 -22.54
C ILE A 176 3.61 -0.87 -21.40
N SER A 177 3.37 0.44 -21.40
CA SER A 177 3.86 1.35 -20.36
C SER A 177 3.25 1.00 -19.01
N GLY A 178 1.95 0.69 -18.95
CA GLY A 178 1.29 0.21 -17.74
C GLY A 178 1.92 -1.06 -17.19
N VAL A 179 2.18 -2.05 -18.04
CA VAL A 179 2.85 -3.31 -17.63
C VAL A 179 4.27 -3.04 -17.12
N ARG A 180 5.04 -2.18 -17.80
CA ARG A 180 6.39 -1.78 -17.33
C ARG A 180 6.35 -1.09 -15.98
N SER A 181 5.37 -0.21 -15.76
CA SER A 181 5.15 0.42 -14.45
C SER A 181 4.83 -0.61 -13.36
N ALA A 182 3.99 -1.61 -13.67
CA ALA A 182 3.68 -2.68 -12.73
C ALA A 182 4.93 -3.51 -12.37
N TYR A 183 5.76 -3.88 -13.35
CA TYR A 183 7.01 -4.57 -13.08
C TYR A 183 8.03 -3.71 -12.33
N GLY A 184 8.09 -2.40 -12.59
CA GLY A 184 8.93 -1.48 -11.83
C GLY A 184 8.53 -1.41 -10.34
N ALA A 185 7.23 -1.40 -10.05
CA ALA A 185 6.74 -1.47 -8.68
C ALA A 185 7.12 -2.80 -7.99
N VAL A 186 7.04 -3.92 -8.72
CA VAL A 186 7.50 -5.22 -8.23
C VAL A 186 9.01 -5.23 -7.96
N GLN A 187 9.82 -4.65 -8.86
CA GLN A 187 11.26 -4.51 -8.66
C GLN A 187 11.59 -3.71 -7.41
N ASN A 188 10.93 -2.58 -7.18
CA ASN A 188 11.13 -1.78 -5.96
C ASN A 188 10.78 -2.58 -4.69
N ARG A 189 9.68 -3.34 -4.72
CA ARG A 189 9.32 -4.23 -3.61
C ARG A 189 10.35 -5.34 -3.39
N LEU A 190 10.91 -5.91 -4.47
CA LEU A 190 11.96 -6.91 -4.38
C LEU A 190 13.25 -6.31 -3.79
N GLU A 191 13.64 -5.12 -4.22
CA GLU A 191 14.81 -4.41 -3.68
C GLU A 191 14.67 -4.13 -2.17
N HIS A 192 13.49 -3.69 -1.73
CA HIS A 192 13.21 -3.52 -0.31
C HIS A 192 13.17 -4.85 0.45
N ALA A 193 12.62 -5.92 -0.15
CA ALA A 193 12.62 -7.24 0.45
C ALA A 193 14.05 -7.79 0.62
N ILE A 194 14.91 -7.59 -0.38
CA ILE A 194 16.33 -7.95 -0.34
C ILE A 194 17.04 -7.18 0.77
N ALA A 195 16.92 -5.85 0.81
CA ALA A 195 17.55 -5.04 1.85
C ALA A 195 17.08 -5.46 3.27
N ASN A 196 15.81 -5.79 3.43
CA ASN A 196 15.30 -6.29 4.71
C ASN A 196 15.85 -7.69 5.06
N ALA A 197 15.98 -8.57 4.07
CA ALA A 197 16.55 -9.91 4.27
C ALA A 197 18.05 -9.82 4.64
N GLU A 198 18.81 -8.93 4.00
CA GLU A 198 20.22 -8.68 4.32
C GLU A 198 20.39 -8.15 5.75
N ASN A 199 19.60 -7.15 6.14
CA ASN A 199 19.60 -6.66 7.52
C ASN A 199 19.25 -7.76 8.53
N THR A 200 18.28 -8.62 8.20
CA THR A 200 17.90 -9.74 9.06
C THR A 200 19.04 -10.76 9.15
N ALA A 201 19.70 -11.07 8.04
CA ALA A 201 20.84 -11.98 7.99
C ALA A 201 22.02 -11.43 8.82
N GLU A 202 22.33 -10.14 8.73
CA GLU A 202 23.37 -9.49 9.53
C GLU A 202 23.04 -9.56 11.03
N ASN A 203 21.80 -9.25 11.40
CA ASN A 203 21.36 -9.33 12.80
C ASN A 203 21.41 -10.75 13.35
N LEU A 204 21.02 -11.75 12.54
CA LEU A 204 21.11 -13.17 12.91
C LEU A 204 22.55 -13.63 13.04
N GLN A 205 23.44 -13.23 12.12
CA GLN A 205 24.86 -13.53 12.20
C GLN A 205 25.50 -12.89 13.44
N ALA A 206 25.18 -11.63 13.76
CA ALA A 206 25.66 -10.98 14.97
C ALA A 206 25.11 -11.61 16.26
N ALA A 207 23.88 -12.11 16.23
CA ALA A 207 23.32 -12.91 17.32
C ALA A 207 24.01 -14.28 17.44
N GLU A 208 24.29 -14.94 16.32
CA GLU A 208 25.04 -16.20 16.29
C GLU A 208 26.45 -16.01 16.84
N THR A 209 27.18 -15.00 16.40
CA THR A 209 28.52 -14.65 16.95
C THR A 209 28.46 -14.45 18.46
N ARG A 210 27.45 -13.75 18.99
CA ARG A 210 27.30 -13.58 20.45
C ARG A 210 27.03 -14.88 21.22
N ILE A 211 26.43 -15.88 20.58
CA ILE A 211 26.07 -17.16 21.22
C ILE A 211 27.20 -18.17 21.06
N ARG A 212 27.80 -18.22 19.88
CA ARG A 212 28.73 -19.26 19.46
C ARG A 212 30.18 -18.87 19.64
N ASP A 213 30.51 -17.60 19.42
CA ASP A 213 31.89 -17.14 19.53
C ASP A 213 32.18 -16.83 21.00
N VAL A 214 33.28 -17.39 21.49
CA VAL A 214 33.77 -17.14 22.84
C VAL A 214 34.62 -15.86 22.84
N ASP A 215 34.55 -15.10 23.92
CA ASP A 215 35.51 -14.04 24.17
C ASP A 215 36.89 -14.65 24.45
N MET A 216 37.79 -14.59 23.47
CA MET A 216 39.14 -15.14 23.60
C MET A 216 39.92 -14.54 24.77
N ALA A 217 39.68 -13.29 25.15
CA ALA A 217 40.37 -12.70 26.29
C ALA A 217 40.00 -13.42 27.59
N LYS A 218 38.70 -13.71 27.78
CA LYS A 218 38.22 -14.44 28.94
C LYS A 218 38.68 -15.90 28.92
N GLU A 219 38.54 -16.58 27.78
CA GLU A 219 38.93 -17.99 27.64
C GLU A 219 40.43 -18.19 27.89
N MET A 220 41.28 -17.27 27.42
CA MET A 220 42.74 -17.34 27.66
C MET A 220 43.09 -17.13 29.14
N VAL A 221 42.33 -16.32 29.88
CA VAL A 221 42.50 -16.15 31.34
C VAL A 221 42.07 -17.42 32.07
N GLU A 222 40.90 -17.98 31.75
CA GLU A 222 40.41 -19.24 32.34
C GLU A 222 41.33 -20.42 32.02
N TYR A 223 41.84 -20.49 30.78
CA TYR A 223 42.84 -21.48 30.37
C TYR A 223 44.15 -21.33 31.14
N SER A 224 44.63 -20.09 31.33
CA SER A 224 45.85 -19.83 32.11
C SER A 224 45.67 -20.16 33.59
N ILE A 225 44.53 -19.79 34.20
CA ILE A 225 44.18 -20.17 35.57
C ILE A 225 44.16 -21.70 35.70
N SER A 226 43.50 -22.39 34.78
CA SER A 226 43.40 -23.86 34.80
C SER A 226 44.77 -24.53 34.70
N ASN A 227 45.67 -24.00 33.87
CA ASN A 227 47.05 -24.49 33.78
C ASN A 227 47.84 -24.23 35.08
N ILE A 228 47.71 -23.03 35.66
CA ILE A 228 48.34 -22.71 36.96
C ILE A 228 47.78 -23.62 38.06
N LEU A 229 46.48 -23.91 38.05
CA LEU A 229 45.82 -24.78 39.03
C LEU A 229 46.28 -26.24 38.88
N LEU A 230 46.47 -26.73 37.65
CA LEU A 230 47.06 -28.04 37.38
C LEU A 230 48.50 -28.13 37.92
N GLN A 231 49.33 -27.13 37.65
CA GLN A 231 50.71 -27.08 38.15
C GLN A 231 50.75 -26.95 39.67
N ALA A 232 49.89 -26.11 40.26
CA ALA A 232 49.76 -25.95 41.70
C ALA A 232 49.23 -27.22 42.37
N GLY A 233 48.26 -27.91 41.77
CA GLY A 233 47.73 -29.18 42.24
C GLY A 233 48.80 -30.27 42.26
N GLN A 234 49.63 -30.34 41.22
CA GLN A 234 50.75 -31.28 41.16
C GLN A 234 51.85 -30.95 42.18
N ALA A 235 52.18 -29.66 42.36
CA ALA A 235 53.13 -29.20 43.37
C ALA A 235 52.60 -29.44 44.80
N MET A 236 51.32 -29.18 45.06
CA MET A 236 50.68 -29.45 46.35
C MET A 236 50.57 -30.94 46.65
N MET A 237 50.28 -31.78 45.65
CA MET A 237 50.27 -33.24 45.82
C MET A 237 51.67 -33.76 46.16
N THR A 238 52.70 -33.20 45.53
CA THR A 238 54.10 -33.51 45.85
C THR A 238 54.47 -33.06 47.26
N GLN A 239 54.12 -31.83 47.64
CA GLN A 239 54.39 -31.28 48.98
C GLN A 239 53.63 -32.02 50.09
N ALA A 240 52.37 -32.40 49.86
CA ALA A 240 51.57 -33.16 50.81
C ALA A 240 52.15 -34.57 51.04
N ASN A 241 52.71 -35.20 50.00
CA ASN A 241 53.41 -36.47 50.12
C ASN A 241 54.75 -36.32 50.86
N GLN A 242 55.53 -35.28 50.58
CA GLN A 242 56.80 -35.01 51.28
C GLN A 242 56.59 -34.67 52.77
N SER A 243 55.57 -33.86 53.08
CA SER A 243 55.18 -33.55 54.46
C SER A 243 54.85 -34.81 55.27
N ARG A 244 54.08 -35.75 54.70
CA ARG A 244 53.75 -37.02 55.36
C ARG A 244 55.00 -37.89 55.61
N GLN A 245 55.94 -37.93 54.66
CA GLN A 245 57.19 -38.67 54.82
C GLN A 245 58.12 -38.03 55.87
N GLY A 246 58.18 -36.70 55.92
CA GLY A 246 58.94 -35.96 56.94
C GLY A 246 58.43 -36.19 58.36
N ILE A 247 57.12 -36.33 58.54
CA ILE A 247 56.53 -36.67 59.85
C ILE A 247 56.87 -38.11 60.26
N LEU A 248 56.91 -39.04 59.31
CA LEU A 248 57.30 -40.43 59.59
C LEU A 248 58.79 -40.56 59.99
N SER A 249 59.63 -39.62 59.57
CA SER A 249 61.02 -39.49 60.01
C SER A 249 61.17 -38.87 61.41
N LEU A 250 60.14 -38.19 61.93
CA LEU A 250 60.13 -37.62 63.29
C LEU A 250 59.51 -38.56 64.32
N LEU A 251 58.82 -39.62 63.87
CA LEU A 251 58.19 -40.65 64.71
C LEU A 251 59.04 -41.93 64.84
N GLN A 252 60.15 -42.02 64.12
CA GLN A 252 61.18 -43.06 64.26
C GLN A 252 62.38 -42.50 65.03
#